data_AF-A0A972JYF3-F1
#
_entry.id   AF-A0A972JYF3-F1
#
_cell.length_a   1.000
_cell.length_b   1.000
_cell.length_c   1.000
_cell.angle_alpha   90.00
_cell.angle_beta   90.00
_cell.angle_gamma   90.00
#
_symmetry.space_group_name_H-M   'P 1'
#
loop_
_entity.id
_entity.type
_entity.pdbx_description
1 polymer ?
#
loop_
_entity_poly.entity_id
_entity_poly.type
_entity_poly.pdbx_seq_one_letter_code
_entity_poly.pdbx_strand_id
1 'polypeptide(L)'
;MPDAPITRGEFAAIVAKTFNIGTGELKAAQFSDINESWAKEAILALASNGIINGYEDGTFYPEANITRVEMIAIIVRIINLTTVQGTSSAAFTDIGN
;
A
#
# COMPACT_ATOMS: atom_id res chain seq x y z
N MET A 1 12.02 -10.48 -20.59
CA MET A 1 11.42 -11.80 -20.30
C MET A 1 10.31 -11.57 -19.28
N PRO A 2 9.15 -12.24 -19.38
CA PRO A 2 8.06 -12.08 -18.41
C PRO A 2 8.42 -12.50 -16.97
N ASP A 3 9.58 -13.13 -16.76
CA ASP A 3 10.17 -13.47 -15.46
C ASP A 3 11.09 -12.38 -14.87
N ALA A 4 11.08 -11.15 -15.40
CA ALA A 4 11.82 -10.06 -14.78
C ALA A 4 11.30 -9.88 -13.34
N PRO A 5 12.18 -9.93 -12.32
CA PRO A 5 11.75 -9.75 -10.95
C PRO A 5 11.18 -8.34 -10.78
N ILE A 6 9.97 -8.26 -10.25
CA ILE A 6 9.32 -6.98 -9.95
C ILE A 6 9.98 -6.31 -8.75
N THR A 7 10.22 -5.01 -8.82
CA THR A 7 10.77 -4.26 -7.69
C THR A 7 9.70 -3.95 -6.65
N ARG A 8 10.12 -3.67 -5.42
CA ARG A 8 9.23 -3.25 -4.34
C ARG A 8 8.46 -1.97 -4.70
N GLY A 9 9.13 -1.02 -5.36
CA GLY A 9 8.54 0.22 -5.84
C GLY A 9 7.51 -0.02 -6.94
N GLU A 10 7.83 -0.87 -7.92
CA GLU A 10 6.89 -1.28 -8.98
C GLU A 10 5.63 -1.92 -8.39
N PHE A 11 5.82 -2.88 -7.47
CA PHE A 11 4.69 -3.56 -6.84
C PHE A 11 3.84 -2.60 -6.00
N ALA A 12 4.47 -1.69 -5.25
CA ALA A 12 3.76 -0.64 -4.50
C ALA A 12 2.91 0.25 -5.41
N ALA A 13 3.44 0.68 -6.55
CA ALA A 13 2.71 1.48 -7.51
C ALA A 13 1.53 0.75 -8.16
N ILE A 14 1.71 -0.52 -8.53
CA ILE A 14 0.63 -1.35 -9.05
C ILE A 14 -0.49 -1.45 -8.01
N VAL A 15 -0.14 -1.81 -6.78
CA VAL A 15 -1.10 -1.99 -5.68
C VAL A 15 -1.86 -0.70 -5.39
N ALA A 16 -1.16 0.44 -5.21
CA ALA A 16 -1.80 1.71 -4.92
C ALA A 16 -2.81 2.09 -6.02
N LYS A 17 -2.45 1.86 -7.28
CA LYS A 17 -3.32 2.11 -8.44
C LYS A 17 -4.49 1.13 -8.51
N THR A 18 -4.27 -0.17 -8.30
CA THR A 18 -5.30 -1.20 -8.39
C THR A 18 -6.39 -1.04 -7.34
N PHE A 19 -6.01 -0.70 -6.11
CA PHE A 19 -6.93 -0.53 -4.99
C PHE A 19 -7.39 0.92 -4.80
N ASN A 20 -7.03 1.82 -5.73
CA ASN A 20 -7.32 3.25 -5.68
C ASN A 20 -6.99 3.87 -4.31
N ILE A 21 -5.82 3.53 -3.77
CA ILE A 21 -5.39 3.98 -2.45
C ILE A 21 -4.87 5.41 -2.59
N GLY A 22 -5.67 6.36 -2.07
CA GLY A 22 -5.40 7.78 -2.17
C GLY A 22 -4.19 8.23 -1.36
N THR A 23 -3.48 9.23 -1.89
CA THR A 23 -2.37 9.95 -1.25
C THR A 23 -2.91 11.03 -0.29
N GLY A 24 -3.76 10.64 0.67
CA GLY A 24 -4.43 11.55 1.62
C GLY A 24 -3.46 12.29 2.56
N GLU A 25 -3.77 12.43 3.85
CA GLU A 25 -2.76 12.87 4.82
C GLU A 25 -1.63 11.84 4.85
N LEU A 26 -0.58 12.09 4.04
CA LEU A 26 0.61 11.28 4.00
C LEU A 26 1.30 11.45 5.35
N LYS A 27 1.02 10.52 6.27
CA LYS A 27 1.77 10.40 7.50
C LYS A 27 3.21 10.21 7.07
N ALA A 28 4.11 11.05 7.58
CA ALA A 28 5.49 11.16 7.14
C ALA A 28 6.30 9.88 7.42
N ALA A 29 6.01 8.78 6.73
CA ALA A 29 6.91 7.67 6.56
C ALA A 29 8.11 8.23 5.78
N GLN A 30 9.12 8.69 6.52
CA GLN A 30 10.32 9.27 5.95
C GLN A 30 11.28 8.13 5.60
N PHE A 31 11.04 7.50 4.45
CA PHE A 31 12.05 6.63 3.86
C PHE A 31 13.11 7.51 3.20
N SER A 32 14.37 7.33 3.59
CA SER A 32 15.49 8.17 3.12
C SER A 32 15.82 7.96 1.63
N ASP A 33 15.43 6.82 1.07
CA ASP A 33 15.82 6.30 -0.24
C ASP A 33 14.72 6.37 -1.31
N ILE A 34 13.56 6.95 -0.99
CA ILE A 34 12.44 7.04 -1.97
C ILE A 34 12.39 8.38 -2.71
N ASN A 35 13.24 9.34 -2.37
CA ASN A 35 13.13 10.71 -2.90
C ASN A 35 13.27 10.79 -4.42
N GLU A 36 14.08 9.92 -5.00
CA GLU A 36 14.31 9.83 -6.45
C GLU A 36 13.48 8.71 -7.10
N SER A 37 12.73 7.93 -6.32
CA SER A 37 11.93 6.84 -6.86
C SER A 37 10.61 7.37 -7.43
N TRP A 38 10.28 6.95 -8.65
CA TRP A 38 8.99 7.24 -9.29
C TRP A 38 7.81 6.67 -8.50
N ALA A 39 8.04 5.62 -7.69
CA ALA A 39 7.04 5.00 -6.84
C ALA A 39 6.82 5.74 -5.52
N LYS A 40 7.53 6.87 -5.27
CA LYS A 40 7.48 7.64 -4.02
C LYS A 40 6.06 7.86 -3.50
N GLU A 41 5.17 8.38 -4.33
CA GLU A 41 3.80 8.70 -3.93
C GLU A 41 3.01 7.45 -3.51
N ALA A 42 3.15 6.36 -4.28
CA ALA A 42 2.52 5.09 -3.96
C ALA A 42 3.07 4.51 -2.65
N ILE A 43 4.38 4.58 -2.45
CA ILE A 43 5.03 4.11 -1.22
C ILE A 43 4.51 4.92 -0.02
N LEU A 44 4.46 6.24 -0.12
CA LEU A 44 3.95 7.08 0.97
C LEU A 44 2.47 6.80 1.27
N ALA A 45 1.64 6.61 0.24
CA ALA A 45 0.22 6.28 0.42
C ALA A 45 0.05 4.94 1.14
N LEU A 46 0.73 3.90 0.67
CA LEU A 46 0.65 2.57 1.28
C LEU A 46 1.22 2.57 2.71
N ALA A 47 2.32 3.28 2.97
CA ALA A 47 2.90 3.39 4.30
C ALA A 47 1.99 4.14 5.28
N SER A 48 1.36 5.22 4.82
CA SER A 48 0.41 6.01 5.62
C SER A 48 -0.84 5.20 6.01
N ASN A 49 -1.22 4.24 5.17
CA ASN A 49 -2.31 3.30 5.43
C ASN A 49 -1.85 2.05 6.21
N GLY A 50 -0.58 1.96 6.63
CA GLY A 50 -0.04 0.81 7.37
C GLY A 50 0.06 -0.48 6.54
N ILE A 51 0.00 -0.38 5.21
CA ILE A 51 0.03 -1.53 4.29
C ILE A 51 1.46 -2.04 4.10
N ILE A 52 2.42 -1.12 4.02
CA ILE A 52 3.84 -1.41 3.87
C ILE A 52 4.62 -0.76 5.00
N ASN A 53 5.75 -1.37 5.32
CA ASN A 53 6.74 -0.84 6.27
C ASN A 53 8.11 -0.80 5.58
N GLY A 54 8.94 0.15 6.00
CA GLY A 54 10.36 0.13 5.69
C GLY A 54 11.14 -0.76 6.65
N TYR A 55 12.45 -0.65 6.56
CA TYR A 55 13.40 -1.33 7.41
C TYR A 55 13.80 -0.43 8.60
N GLU A 56 14.46 -1.03 9.60
CA GLU A 56 14.88 -0.33 10.82
C GLU A 56 15.88 0.80 10.57
N ASP A 57 16.59 0.75 9.43
CA ASP A 57 17.51 1.78 8.96
C ASP A 57 16.82 3.01 8.34
N GLY A 58 15.48 3.02 8.29
CA GLY A 58 14.71 4.12 7.70
C GLY A 58 14.69 4.12 6.17
N THR A 59 14.87 2.96 5.53
CA THR A 59 14.79 2.79 4.07
C THR A 59 13.60 1.92 3.66
N PHE A 60 13.24 1.97 2.38
CA PHE A 60 12.22 1.12 1.77
C PHE A 60 12.78 0.15 0.72
N TYR A 61 13.93 0.45 0.14
CA TYR A 61 14.57 -0.19 -1.02
C TYR A 61 13.62 -0.32 -2.22
N PRO A 62 13.20 0.80 -2.85
CA PRO A 62 12.23 0.77 -3.95
C PRO A 62 12.72 -0.02 -5.17
N GLU A 63 14.02 -0.01 -5.44
CA GLU A 63 14.64 -0.71 -6.57
C GLU A 63 15.00 -2.17 -6.26
N ALA A 64 14.86 -2.61 -5.00
CA ALA A 64 15.11 -3.99 -4.64
C ALA A 64 13.97 -4.90 -5.08
N ASN A 65 14.32 -6.13 -5.48
CA ASN A 65 13.35 -7.15 -5.87
C ASN A 65 12.49 -7.53 -4.66
N ILE A 66 11.18 -7.65 -4.86
CA ILE A 66 10.26 -8.11 -3.83
C ILE A 66 10.10 -9.63 -3.86
N THR A 67 10.09 -10.28 -2.70
CA THR A 67 9.84 -11.72 -2.61
C THR A 67 8.35 -12.05 -2.67
N ARG A 68 8.00 -13.28 -3.06
CA ARG A 68 6.59 -13.74 -3.09
C ARG A 68 5.90 -13.63 -1.73
N VAL A 69 6.64 -13.85 -0.65
CA VAL A 69 6.11 -13.77 0.73
C VAL A 69 5.77 -12.33 1.09
N GLU A 70 6.64 -11.37 0.74
CA GLU A 70 6.37 -9.95 0.95
C GLU A 70 5.16 -9.47 0.14
N MET A 71 5.06 -9.89 -1.14
CA MET A 71 3.88 -9.58 -1.96
C MET A 71 2.58 -10.06 -1.31
N ILE A 72 2.54 -11.32 -0.85
CA ILE A 72 1.37 -11.90 -0.18
C ILE A 72 1.04 -11.13 1.10
N ALA A 73 2.04 -10.77 1.91
CA ALA A 73 1.82 -10.02 3.14
C ALA A 73 1.19 -8.64 2.88
N ILE A 74 1.58 -7.96 1.81
CA ILE A 74 0.98 -6.69 1.38
C ILE A 74 -0.48 -6.89 0.96
N ILE A 75 -0.76 -7.89 0.13
CA ILE A 75 -2.13 -8.22 -0.33
C ILE A 75 -3.04 -8.54 0.85
N VAL A 76 -2.57 -9.37 1.80
CA VAL A 76 -3.33 -9.72 2.99
C VAL A 76 -3.63 -8.49 3.85
N ARG A 77 -2.68 -7.56 4.02
CA ARG A 77 -2.93 -6.31 4.76
C ARG A 77 -4.00 -5.45 4.09
N ILE A 78 -3.97 -5.33 2.76
CA ILE A 78 -4.98 -4.58 2.01
C ILE A 78 -6.37 -5.19 2.19
N ILE A 79 -6.48 -6.52 2.05
CA ILE A 79 -7.77 -7.22 2.23
C ILE A 79 -8.29 -6.99 3.65
N ASN A 80 -7.44 -7.07 4.67
CA ASN A 80 -7.88 -6.80 6.04
C ASN A 80 -8.38 -5.35 6.21
N LEU A 81 -7.69 -4.35 5.64
CA LEU A 81 -8.14 -2.96 5.70
C LEU A 81 -9.50 -2.75 5.01
N THR A 82 -9.75 -3.38 3.87
CA THR A 82 -11.04 -3.26 3.17
C THR A 82 -12.16 -4.01 3.90
N THR A 83 -11.86 -5.11 4.58
CA THR A 83 -12.86 -5.83 5.41
C THR A 83 -13.26 -5.05 6.66
N VAL A 84 -12.35 -4.26 7.26
CA VAL A 84 -12.64 -3.43 8.44
C VAL A 84 -13.44 -2.17 8.08
N GLN A 85 -13.33 -1.66 6.84
CA GLN A 85 -14.18 -0.58 6.32
C GLN A 85 -15.65 -1.01 6.09
N GLY A 86 -15.96 -2.30 6.26
CA GLY A 86 -17.28 -2.91 6.14
C GLY A 86 -18.20 -2.78 7.35
N THR A 87 -17.87 -1.99 8.38
CA THR A 87 -18.82 -1.56 9.41
C THR A 87 -19.07 -0.06 9.35
N SER A 88 -19.22 0.49 8.16
CA SER A 88 -20.08 1.66 8.03
C SER A 88 -21.50 1.14 8.25
N SER A 89 -22.05 1.42 9.42
CA SER A 89 -23.47 1.28 9.72
C SER A 89 -24.23 1.96 8.58
N ALA A 90 -24.60 1.19 7.57
CA ALA A 90 -25.71 1.53 6.71
C ALA A 90 -26.91 1.48 7.67
N ALA A 91 -27.18 2.62 8.31
CA ALA A 91 -28.47 2.89 8.87
C ALA A 91 -29.45 2.83 7.70
N PHE A 92 -29.93 1.63 7.41
CA PHE A 92 -31.14 1.44 6.65
C PHE A 92 -32.24 1.96 7.56
N THR A 93 -32.55 3.25 7.45
CA THR A 93 -33.86 3.73 7.87
C THR A 93 -34.85 3.06 6.93
N ASP A 94 -35.42 1.96 7.40
CA ASP A 94 -36.53 1.30 6.74
C ASP A 94 -37.67 2.32 6.63
N ILE A 95 -37.94 2.73 5.39
CA ILE A 95 -39.03 3.65 5.06
C ILE A 95 -40.17 2.83 4.46
N GLY A 96 -41.20 2.58 5.27
CA GLY A 96 -42.57 2.34 4.82
C GLY A 96 -43.14 0.95 5.07
N ASN A 97 -43.87 0.79 6.18
CA ASN A 97 -45.33 0.56 6.19
C ASN A 97 -45.92 0.80 7.58
#